data_AF-A0A3D1U057-F1
#
_entry.id   AF-A0A3D1U057-F1
#
_cell.length_a   1.000
_cell.length_b   1.000
_cell.length_c   1.000
_cell.angle_alpha   90.00
_cell.angle_beta   90.00
_cell.angle_gamma   90.00
#
_symmetry.space_group_name_H-M   'P 1'
#
loop_
_entity.id
_entity.type
_entity.pdbx_description
1 polymer ?
#
loop_
_entity_poly.entity_id
_entity_poly.type
_entity_poly.pdbx_seq_one_letter_code
_entity_poly.pdbx_strand_id
1 'polypeptide(L)' 'MEITYLGHSAFRLRGKDVTVVTDPFPPAIGFSMG' A
#
# COMPACT_ATOMS: atom_id res chain seq x y z
N MET A 1 -8.39 -4.20 -11.26
CA MET A 1 -8.27 -3.92 -9.81
C MET A 1 -7.12 -4.75 -9.31
N GLU A 2 -6.08 -4.12 -8.78
CA GLU A 2 -4.91 -4.78 -8.18
C GLU A 2 -4.84 -4.38 -6.70
N ILE A 3 -4.59 -5.37 -5.83
CA ILE A 3 -4.46 -5.19 -4.39
C ILE A 3 -3.06 -5.61 -3.99
N THR A 4 -2.30 -4.69 -3.40
CA THR A 4 -0.95 -4.96 -2.88
C THR A 4 -0.95 -4.77 -1.37
N TYR A 5 -0.52 -5.77 -0.62
CA TYR A 5 -0.26 -5.63 0.81
C TYR A 5 1.12 -5.00 1.02
N LEU A 6 1.19 -3.93 1.84
CA LEU A 6 2.42 -3.18 2.09
C LEU A 6 3.03 -3.45 3.47
N GLY A 7 2.37 -4.26 4.30
CA GLY A 7 2.74 -4.47 5.71
C GLY A 7 1.76 -3.78 6.67
N HIS A 8 1.73 -4.25 7.92
CA HIS A 8 0.79 -3.82 8.96
C HIS A 8 -0.68 -3.84 8.50
N SER A 9 -1.38 -2.71 8.58
CA SER A 9 -2.78 -2.55 8.15
C SER A 9 -2.90 -1.77 6.83
N ALA A 10 -1.79 -1.62 6.09
CA ALA A 10 -1.72 -0.79 4.90
C ALA A 10 -1.77 -1.59 3.61
N PHE A 11 -2.60 -1.11 2.69
CA PHE A 11 -2.84 -1.70 1.38
C PHE A 11 -2.77 -0.64 0.31
N ARG A 12 -2.25 -1.02 -0.85
CA ARG A 12 -2.37 -0.25 -2.08
C ARG A 12 -3.46 -0.87 -2.94
N LEU A 13 -4.47 -0.08 -3.27
CA LEU A 13 -5.57 -0.46 -4.14
C LEU A 13 -5.44 0.33 -5.44
N ARG A 14 -5.22 -0.36 -6.55
CA ARG A 14 -5.10 0.24 -7.88
C ARG A 14 -6.34 -0.10 -8.71
N GLY A 15 -7.16 0.93 -8.92
CA GLY A 15 -8.22 0.95 -9.92
C GLY A 15 -7.68 1.32 -11.30
N LYS A 16 -8.59 1.50 -12.27
CA LYS A 16 -8.21 1.89 -13.63
C LYS A 16 -7.66 3.32 -13.69
N ASP A 17 -8.35 4.25 -13.01
CA ASP A 17 -8.08 5.69 -13.11
C ASP A 17 -7.51 6.27 -11.80
N VAL A 18 -7.55 5.50 -10.71
CA VAL A 18 -7.15 5.97 -9.38
C VAL A 18 -6.38 4.90 -8.61
N THR A 19 -5.41 5.35 -7.80
CA THR A 19 -4.71 4.53 -6.82
C THR A 19 -4.91 5.13 -5.43
N VAL A 20 -5.23 4.27 -4.46
CA VAL A 20 -5.44 4.65 -3.06
C VAL A 20 -4.49 3.82 -2.19
N VAL A 21 -3.92 4.47 -1.17
CA VAL A 21 -3.17 3.81 -0.10
C VAL A 21 -3.91 4.00 1.20
N THR A 22 -4.19 2.91 1.89
CA THR A 22 -4.86 2.93 3.21
C THR A 22 -3.82 2.96 4.31
N ASP A 23 -4.11 3.69 5.39
CA ASP A 23 -3.25 3.79 6.59
C ASP A 23 -1.79 4.13 6.26
N PRO A 24 -1.52 5.34 5.70
CA PRO A 24 -0.18 5.70 5.26
C PRO A 24 0.77 5.77 6.46
N PHE A 25 1.73 4.85 6.50
CA PHE A 25 2.75 4.79 7.55
C PHE A 25 4.11 5.27 6.98
N PRO A 26 4.99 5.85 7.82
CA PRO A 26 6.32 6.28 7.41
C PRO A 26 7.14 5.15 6.76
N PRO A 27 7.95 5.41 5.71
CA PRO A 27 8.74 4.37 5.04
C PRO A 27 9.64 3.55 5.96
N ALA A 28 10.02 4.11 7.11
CA ALA A 28 10.81 3.45 8.16
C ALA A 28 10.08 2.31 8.88
N ILE A 29 8.75 2.22 8.78
CA ILE A 29 7.91 1.18 9.42
C ILE A 29 7.08 0.39 8.39
N GLY A 30 7.60 0.22 7.18
CA GLY A 30 6.99 -0.61 6.12
C GLY A 30 7.78 -1.83 5.74
N PHE A 31 7.12 -2.79 5.13
CA PHE A 31 7.79 -3.93 4.53
C PHE A 31 8.63 -3.44 3.33
N SER A 32 9.95 -3.33 3.50
CA SER A 32 10.84 -3.05 2.37
C SER A 32 10.95 -4.32 1.53
N MET A 33 10.14 -4.39 0.47
CA MET A 33 10.37 -5.38 -0.58
C MET A 33 11.66 -4.96 -1.29
N GLY A 34 12.75 -5.67 -0.98
CA GLY A 34 14.03 -5.54 -1.68
C GLY A 34 13.91 -5.83 -3.18
#